data_AF-A0A9W8KCW8-F1
#
_entry.id   AF-A0A9W8KCW8-F1
#
_cell.length_a   1.000
_cell.length_b   1.000
_cell.length_c   1.000
_cell.angle_alpha   90.00
_cell.angle_beta   90.00
_cell.angle_gamma   90.00
#
_symmetry.space_group_name_H-M   'P 1'
#
loop_
_entity.id
_entity.type
_entity.pdbx_description
1 polymer ?
#
loop_
_entity_poly.entity_id
_entity_poly.type
_entity_poly.pdbx_seq_one_letter_code
_entity_poly.pdbx_strand_id
1 'polypeptide(L)'
;MIVGIGVDILCVSRIEAIVRRGSRFTGRFARRILSDREISYFGSTVSLQDEAAQAKYLATRWCLKEAVYKAAYPYQILRWSDVTVIKTGPKPTMDVRWGPRLESAQAHISLSHDGGMLAGAVVVEIS
;
A
#
# COMPACT_ATOMS: atom_id res chain seq x y z
N MET A 1 -6.12 -17.06 -15.13
CA MET A 1 -7.51 -16.60 -14.90
C MET A 1 -7.52 -15.41 -13.93
N ILE A 2 -8.29 -14.35 -14.23
CA ILE A 2 -8.44 -13.21 -13.30
C ILE A 2 -9.28 -13.65 -12.09
N VAL A 3 -8.75 -13.43 -10.88
CA VAL A 3 -9.44 -13.65 -9.60
C VAL A 3 -10.32 -12.46 -9.25
N GLY A 4 -9.77 -11.25 -9.43
CA GLY A 4 -10.48 -10.03 -9.11
C GLY A 4 -9.72 -8.77 -9.47
N ILE A 5 -10.45 -7.67 -9.47
CA ILE A 5 -9.93 -6.32 -9.68
C ILE A 5 -10.25 -5.47 -8.46
N GLY A 6 -9.37 -4.53 -8.16
CA GLY A 6 -9.56 -3.62 -7.05
C GLY A 6 -9.03 -2.24 -7.39
N VAL A 7 -9.80 -1.23 -7.04
CA VAL A 7 -9.45 0.17 -7.25
C VAL A 7 -9.66 0.92 -5.94
N ASP A 8 -8.76 1.84 -5.66
CA ASP A 8 -8.87 2.76 -4.54
C ASP A 8 -8.48 4.17 -4.96
N ILE A 9 -9.12 5.16 -4.35
CA ILE A 9 -8.80 6.58 -4.51
C ILE A 9 -8.62 7.21 -3.14
N LEU A 10 -7.54 7.99 -2.98
CA LEU A 10 -7.16 8.58 -1.71
C LEU A 10 -6.80 10.05 -1.88
N CYS A 11 -7.39 10.91 -1.06
CA CYS A 11 -6.93 12.29 -0.94
C CYS A 11 -5.72 12.34 0.00
N VAL A 12 -4.56 12.77 -0.52
CA VAL A 12 -3.27 12.78 0.19
C VAL A 12 -3.35 13.62 1.47
N SER A 13 -4.13 14.70 1.45
CA SER A 13 -4.33 15.59 2.59
C SER A 13 -4.89 14.89 3.84
N ARG A 14 -5.59 13.76 3.68
CA ARG A 14 -6.06 12.93 4.80
C ARG A 14 -4.90 12.29 5.56
N ILE A 15 -3.86 11.87 4.84
CA ILE A 15 -2.66 11.30 5.43
C ILE A 15 -1.75 12.40 5.97
N GLU A 16 -1.63 13.52 5.25
CA GLU A 16 -0.91 14.70 5.75
C GLU A 16 -1.49 15.21 7.07
N ALA A 17 -2.82 15.17 7.23
CA ALA A 17 -3.48 15.53 8.49
C ALA A 17 -3.13 14.59 9.66
N ILE A 18 -2.73 13.34 9.38
CA ILE A 18 -2.20 12.41 10.40
C ILE A 18 -0.74 12.76 10.70
N VAL A 19 0.07 13.01 9.67
CA VAL A 19 1.50 13.31 9.80
C VAL A 19 1.73 14.61 10.58
N ARG A 20 0.96 15.66 10.27
CA ARG A 20 1.01 16.96 10.96
C ARG A 20 0.69 16.91 12.45
N ARG A 21 0.11 15.82 12.95
CA ARG A 21 -0.10 15.61 14.41
C ARG A 21 1.17 15.19 15.13
N GLY A 22 2.27 14.99 14.40
CA GLY A 22 3.59 14.70 14.93
C GLY A 22 3.96 13.21 14.90
N SER A 23 5.26 12.97 15.11
CA SER A 23 5.93 11.67 14.93
C SER A 23 5.28 10.50 15.67
N ARG A 24 4.68 10.72 16.85
CA ARG A 24 3.95 9.69 17.59
C ARG A 24 2.74 9.17 16.81
N PHE A 25 1.96 10.05 16.20
CA PHE A 25 0.77 9.67 15.43
C PHE A 25 1.17 9.02 14.11
N THR A 26 2.15 9.60 13.40
CA THR A 26 2.75 9.02 12.20
C THR A 26 3.25 7.61 12.47
N GLY A 27 4.05 7.40 13.52
CA GLY A 27 4.62 6.11 13.85
C GLY A 27 3.57 5.04 14.21
N ARG A 28 2.49 5.42 14.93
CA ARG A 28 1.37 4.50 15.19
C ARG A 28 0.63 4.13 13.92
N PHE A 29 0.38 5.09 13.04
CA PHE A 29 -0.29 4.84 11.77
C PHE A 29 0.56 3.98 10.84
N ALA A 30 1.85 4.29 10.71
CA ALA A 30 2.81 3.50 9.96
C ALA A 30 2.84 2.03 10.44
N ARG A 31 2.99 1.79 11.76
CA ARG A 31 2.97 0.43 12.32
C ARG A 31 1.67 -0.34 12.09
N ARG A 32 0.56 0.36 11.89
CA ARG A 32 -0.74 -0.28 11.61
C ARG A 32 -0.83 -0.78 10.17
N ILE A 33 -0.30 -0.03 9.21
CA ILE A 33 -0.58 -0.26 7.78
C ILE A 33 0.61 -0.84 7.01
N LEU A 34 1.83 -0.69 7.51
CA LEU A 34 3.04 -1.12 6.84
C LEU A 34 3.42 -2.54 7.27
N SER A 35 4.03 -3.30 6.36
CA SER A 35 4.71 -4.55 6.69
C SER A 35 6.04 -4.27 7.39
N ASP A 36 6.66 -5.27 8.00
CA ASP A 36 7.95 -5.09 8.69
C ASP A 36 9.04 -4.54 7.77
N ARG A 37 9.05 -4.98 6.49
CA ARG A 37 9.99 -4.49 5.48
C ARG A 37 9.72 -3.02 5.14
N GLU A 38 8.46 -2.62 5.02
CA GLU A 38 8.08 -1.23 4.77
C GLU A 38 8.36 -0.34 5.98
N ILE A 39 8.15 -0.82 7.21
CA ILE A 39 8.48 -0.08 8.45
C ILE A 39 9.97 0.18 8.52
N SER A 40 10.79 -0.85 8.24
CA SER A 40 12.26 -0.70 8.22
C SER A 40 12.69 0.35 7.20
N TYR A 41 12.16 0.29 5.98
CA TYR A 41 12.44 1.29 4.94
C TYR A 41 11.95 2.69 5.34
N PHE A 42 10.75 2.78 5.90
CA PHE A 42 10.15 4.05 6.34
C PHE A 42 10.99 4.72 7.43
N GLY A 43 11.51 3.96 8.39
CA GLY A 43 12.33 4.52 9.48
C GLY A 43 13.77 4.87 9.08
N SER A 44 14.33 4.19 8.07
CA SER A 44 15.75 4.33 7.68
C SER A 44 15.98 5.26 6.48
N THR A 45 15.02 5.33 5.55
CA THR A 45 15.22 5.95 4.24
C THR A 45 14.30 7.15 4.02
N VAL A 46 13.08 7.14 4.58
CA VAL A 46 12.18 8.29 4.49
C VAL A 46 12.60 9.31 5.54
N SER A 47 12.93 10.53 5.10
CA SER A 47 13.38 11.59 6.00
C SER A 47 12.35 11.85 7.10
N LEU A 48 12.79 11.80 8.36
CA LEU A 48 11.96 12.09 9.52
C LEU A 48 11.51 13.55 9.60
N GLN A 49 12.21 14.45 8.89
CA GLN A 49 11.93 15.88 8.85
C GLN A 49 11.05 16.28 7.63
N ASP A 50 10.88 15.38 6.67
CA ASP A 50 10.07 15.64 5.47
C ASP A 50 8.67 15.02 5.63
N GLU A 51 7.74 15.82 6.16
CA GLU A 51 6.34 15.41 6.35
C GLU A 51 5.66 15.03 5.03
N ALA A 52 6.00 15.70 3.93
CA ALA A 52 5.41 15.45 2.62
C ALA A 52 5.87 14.09 2.07
N ALA A 53 7.16 13.76 2.21
CA ALA A 53 7.68 12.45 1.85
C ALA A 53 7.05 11.33 2.69
N GLN A 54 6.87 11.54 4.00
CA GLN A 54 6.19 10.60 4.88
C GLN A 54 4.74 10.38 4.46
N ALA A 55 4.00 11.48 4.24
CA ALA A 55 2.60 11.41 3.83
C ALA A 55 2.46 10.69 2.49
N LYS A 56 3.29 11.05 1.49
CA LYS A 56 3.28 10.40 0.18
C LYS A 56 3.62 8.91 0.28
N TYR A 57 4.59 8.54 1.11
CA TYR A 57 4.95 7.14 1.33
C TYR A 57 3.75 6.36 1.88
N LEU A 58 3.19 6.81 3.00
CA LEU A 58 2.07 6.17 3.69
C LEU A 58 0.80 6.13 2.84
N ALA A 59 0.49 7.22 2.14
CA ALA A 59 -0.68 7.33 1.28
C ALA A 59 -0.62 6.34 0.10
N THR A 60 0.56 6.19 -0.50
CA THR A 60 0.77 5.19 -1.58
C THR A 60 0.48 3.77 -1.10
N ARG A 61 0.96 3.42 0.10
CA ARG A 61 0.80 2.05 0.64
C ARG A 61 -0.64 1.81 1.05
N TRP A 62 -1.28 2.79 1.69
CA TRP A 62 -2.70 2.74 1.98
C TRP A 62 -3.52 2.42 0.72
N CYS A 63 -3.38 3.25 -0.31
CA CYS A 63 -4.19 3.16 -1.53
C CYS A 63 -4.00 1.81 -2.26
N LEU A 64 -2.74 1.37 -2.44
CA LEU A 64 -2.47 0.09 -3.11
C LEU A 64 -2.90 -1.13 -2.28
N LYS A 65 -2.78 -1.07 -0.95
CA LYS A 65 -3.17 -2.17 -0.07
C LYS A 65 -4.69 -2.31 0.04
N GLU A 66 -5.43 -1.20 0.06
CA GLU A 66 -6.90 -1.22 -0.06
C GLU A 66 -7.33 -1.80 -1.42
N ALA A 67 -6.64 -1.42 -2.51
CA ALA A 67 -6.95 -1.93 -3.84
C ALA A 67 -6.70 -3.46 -3.93
N VAL A 68 -5.58 -3.99 -3.43
CA VAL A 68 -5.36 -5.46 -3.46
C VAL A 68 -6.31 -6.20 -2.51
N TYR A 69 -6.68 -5.60 -1.37
CA TYR A 69 -7.70 -6.18 -0.48
C TYR A 69 -9.02 -6.38 -1.22
N LYS A 70 -9.48 -5.36 -1.95
CA LYS A 70 -10.70 -5.42 -2.78
C LYS A 70 -10.60 -6.48 -3.88
N ALA A 71 -9.44 -6.59 -4.53
CA ALA A 71 -9.22 -7.56 -5.60
C ALA A 71 -9.19 -9.01 -5.09
N ALA A 72 -8.71 -9.24 -3.87
CA ALA A 72 -8.59 -10.56 -3.27
C ALA A 72 -9.87 -11.02 -2.53
N TYR A 73 -10.72 -10.10 -2.09
CA TYR A 73 -11.96 -10.41 -1.39
C TYR A 73 -13.02 -10.96 -2.36
N PRO A 74 -13.83 -11.98 -1.98
CA PRO A 74 -13.84 -12.70 -0.70
C PRO A 74 -12.90 -13.91 -0.64
N TYR A 75 -12.16 -14.20 -1.71
CA TYR A 75 -11.30 -15.40 -1.80
C TYR A 75 -10.22 -15.45 -0.73
N GLN A 76 -9.69 -14.29 -0.33
CA GLN A 76 -8.83 -14.13 0.84
C GLN A 76 -9.08 -12.78 1.52
N ILE A 77 -9.17 -12.79 2.85
CA ILE A 77 -9.23 -11.58 3.67
C ILE A 77 -7.79 -11.22 4.09
N LEU A 78 -7.17 -10.29 3.38
CA LEU A 78 -5.79 -9.86 3.63
C LEU A 78 -5.70 -8.95 4.86
N ARG A 79 -4.63 -9.09 5.64
CA ARG A 79 -4.20 -8.11 6.64
C ARG A 79 -3.19 -7.15 6.04
N TRP A 80 -3.02 -5.97 6.65
CA TRP A 80 -2.00 -4.99 6.24
C TRP A 80 -0.58 -5.56 6.14
N SER A 81 -0.22 -6.44 7.08
CA SER A 81 1.08 -7.11 7.14
C SER A 81 1.30 -8.17 6.07
N ASP A 82 0.23 -8.69 5.46
CA ASP A 82 0.31 -9.71 4.41
C ASP A 82 0.71 -9.13 3.06
N VAL A 83 0.71 -7.79 2.94
CA VAL A 83 1.00 -7.08 1.70
C VAL A 83 2.22 -6.19 1.90
N THR A 84 3.17 -6.25 0.97
CA THR A 84 4.35 -5.38 0.93
C THR A 84 4.47 -4.75 -0.45
N VAL A 85 4.46 -3.42 -0.52
CA VAL A 85 4.70 -2.68 -1.77
C VAL A 85 6.20 -2.49 -1.96
N ILE A 86 6.73 -3.02 -3.07
CA ILE A 86 8.15 -2.98 -3.40
C ILE A 86 8.37 -1.99 -4.54
N LYS A 87 9.39 -1.12 -4.39
CA LYS A 87 9.81 -0.19 -5.43
C LYS A 87 11.33 -0.28 -5.62
N THR A 88 11.77 -1.27 -6.39
CA THR A 88 13.18 -1.49 -6.75
C THR A 88 13.51 -1.02 -8.18
N GLY A 89 12.49 -0.71 -8.99
CA GLY A 89 12.63 -0.25 -10.37
C GLY A 89 11.61 0.83 -10.73
N PRO A 90 11.43 1.12 -12.03
CA PRO A 90 10.52 2.16 -12.49
C PRO A 90 9.05 1.84 -12.18
N LYS A 91 8.68 0.55 -12.21
CA LYS A 91 7.33 0.06 -11.88
C LYS A 91 7.31 -0.50 -10.45
N PRO A 92 6.37 -0.07 -9.59
CA PRO A 92 6.17 -0.71 -8.29
C PRO A 92 5.60 -2.13 -8.48
N THR A 93 6.01 -3.05 -7.62
CA THR A 93 5.47 -4.41 -7.54
C THR A 93 4.91 -4.66 -6.14
N MET A 94 4.22 -5.78 -5.96
CA MET A 94 3.62 -6.16 -4.70
C MET A 94 4.00 -7.60 -4.36
N ASP A 95 4.47 -7.79 -3.14
CA ASP A 95 4.65 -9.11 -2.54
C ASP A 95 3.47 -9.33 -1.57
N VAL A 96 2.71 -10.39 -1.81
CA VAL A 96 1.49 -10.72 -1.08
C VAL A 96 1.60 -12.13 -0.55
N ARG A 97 1.35 -12.29 0.76
CA ARG A 97 1.24 -13.60 1.39
C ARG A 97 -0.14 -14.20 1.08
N TRP A 98 -0.20 -14.91 -0.04
CA TRP A 98 -1.41 -15.62 -0.44
C TRP A 98 -1.68 -16.85 0.43
N GLY A 99 -2.96 -17.13 0.65
CA GLY A 99 -3.44 -18.35 1.27
C GLY A 99 -3.64 -19.47 0.25
N PRO A 100 -4.02 -20.68 0.69
CA PRO A 100 -4.04 -21.87 -0.16
C PRO A 100 -4.88 -21.75 -1.45
N ARG A 101 -5.97 -20.96 -1.43
CA ARG A 101 -6.83 -20.77 -2.62
C ARG A 101 -6.21 -19.89 -3.69
N LEU A 102 -5.24 -19.07 -3.32
CA LEU A 102 -4.59 -18.08 -4.16
C LEU A 102 -3.06 -18.29 -4.19
N GLU A 103 -2.57 -19.50 -3.85
CA GLU A 103 -1.13 -19.75 -3.62
C GLU A 103 -0.25 -19.36 -4.82
N SER A 104 -0.74 -19.59 -6.04
CA SER A 104 -0.08 -19.22 -7.29
C SER A 104 -0.50 -17.85 -7.83
N ALA A 105 -1.20 -17.04 -7.03
CA ALA A 105 -1.71 -15.75 -7.48
C ALA A 105 -0.60 -14.70 -7.63
N GLN A 106 -0.82 -13.79 -8.58
CA GLN A 106 0.03 -12.62 -8.80
C GLN A 106 -0.81 -11.35 -8.75
N ALA A 107 -0.27 -10.30 -8.13
CA ALA A 107 -0.89 -8.97 -8.09
C ALA A 107 -0.18 -8.01 -9.05
N HIS A 108 -0.88 -7.60 -10.09
CA HIS A 108 -0.44 -6.55 -11.01
C HIS A 108 -0.95 -5.21 -10.52
N ILE A 109 -0.04 -4.28 -10.26
CA ILE A 109 -0.38 -2.99 -9.65
C ILE A 109 -0.05 -1.81 -10.55
N SER A 110 -0.84 -0.76 -10.41
CA SER A 110 -0.61 0.55 -11.02
C SER A 110 -1.03 1.66 -10.05
N LEU A 111 -0.32 2.78 -10.09
CA LEU A 111 -0.59 3.95 -9.27
C LEU A 111 -0.50 5.21 -10.13
N SER A 112 -1.47 6.08 -10.00
CA SER A 112 -1.46 7.43 -10.58
C SER A 112 -1.67 8.47 -9.48
N HIS A 113 -1.21 9.69 -9.70
CA HIS A 113 -1.45 10.81 -8.81
C HIS A 113 -1.61 12.11 -9.57
N ASP A 114 -2.56 12.93 -9.16
CA ASP A 114 -2.74 14.30 -9.66
C ASP A 114 -3.60 15.11 -8.68
N GLY A 115 -3.40 16.43 -8.61
CA GLY A 115 -4.25 17.34 -7.83
C GLY A 115 -4.41 17.01 -6.34
N GLY A 116 -3.41 16.38 -5.72
CA GLY A 116 -3.50 15.93 -4.31
C GLY A 116 -4.30 14.63 -4.12
N MET A 117 -4.65 13.95 -5.21
CA MET A 117 -5.30 12.65 -5.23
C MET A 117 -4.32 11.55 -5.66
N LEU A 118 -4.50 10.36 -5.10
CA LEU A 118 -3.87 9.11 -5.52
C LEU A 118 -4.95 8.16 -6.00
N ALA A 119 -4.69 7.45 -7.09
CA ALA A 119 -5.52 6.35 -7.57
C ALA A 119 -4.67 5.10 -7.73
N GLY A 120 -5.06 4.01 -7.08
CA GLY A 120 -4.41 2.71 -7.15
C GLY A 120 -5.34 1.71 -7.84
N ALA A 121 -4.79 0.93 -8.77
CA ALA A 121 -5.49 -0.16 -9.43
C ALA A 121 -4.69 -1.45 -9.30
N VAL A 122 -5.38 -2.55 -9.01
CA VAL A 122 -4.80 -3.88 -8.84
C VAL A 122 -5.63 -4.91 -9.59
N VAL A 123 -4.95 -5.81 -10.30
CA VAL A 123 -5.53 -7.03 -10.87
C VAL A 123 -4.84 -8.21 -10.22
N VAL A 124 -5.63 -9.13 -9.65
CA VAL A 124 -5.13 -10.40 -9.13
C VAL A 124 -5.49 -11.49 -10.12
N GLU A 125 -4.52 -12.30 -10.51
CA GLU A 125 -4.71 -13.46 -11.37
C GLU A 125 -4.02 -14.70 -10.82
N ILE A 126 -4.51 -15.87 -11.21
CA ILE A 126 -3.87 -17.16 -10.98
C ILE A 126 -3.48 -17.73 -12.35
N SER A 127 -2.28 -18.30 -12.47
CA SER A 127 -1.87 -19.03 -13.68
C SER A 127 -2.69 -20.29 -13.90
#